data_AF-A0A2A4FB27-F1
#
_entry.id   AF-A0A2A4FB27-F1
#
_cell.length_a   1.000
_cell.length_b   1.000
_cell.length_c   1.000
_cell.angle_alpha   90.00
_cell.angle_beta   90.00
_cell.angle_gamma   90.00
#
_symmetry.space_group_name_H-M   'P 1'
#
loop_
_entity.id
_entity.type
_entity.pdbx_description
1 polymer ?
#
loop_
_entity_poly.entity_id
_entity_poly.type
_entity_poly.pdbx_seq_one_letter_code
_entity_poly.pdbx_strand_id
1 'polypeptide(L)'
;MAVDQDLREVISLLEHGEYQAGYFDVPLTSIVALSHKNFATGATTWRELFDGLQCSDWDERALTYFESEIGATLFPSATARRTLDLSAYGGAVHCSNGNHRLVAAVVWLAARFGDTAVLRKVRVGYTTTHRPAVALIANAVRNGKRVDIASVGAGTLIRVSGPHTADFWLKTTDNLRPYPVRRGLAEWYRRRKNPAHDEEFGLRWLAVPPFLAVALADDDWLREQLDRPRYTNQPAF
;
A
#
# COMPACT_ATOMS: atom_id res chain seq x y z
N MET A 1 -7.96 -12.10 10.13
CA MET A 1 -7.11 -11.25 9.27
C MET A 1 -7.49 -9.79 9.50
N ALA A 2 -6.72 -9.06 10.31
CA ALA A 2 -6.84 -7.62 10.55
C ALA A 2 -6.08 -6.77 9.48
N VAL A 3 -5.76 -7.41 8.34
CA VAL A 3 -4.75 -6.95 7.37
C VAL A 3 -5.13 -5.66 6.67
N ASP A 4 -6.40 -5.27 6.61
CA ASP A 4 -6.81 -4.01 5.96
C ASP A 4 -6.74 -2.80 6.92
N GLN A 5 -7.17 -2.96 8.18
CA GLN A 5 -7.16 -1.85 9.14
C GLN A 5 -5.73 -1.49 9.58
N ASP A 6 -4.91 -2.50 9.91
CA ASP A 6 -3.53 -2.26 10.33
C ASP A 6 -2.68 -1.69 9.18
N LEU A 7 -2.95 -2.08 7.93
CA LEU A 7 -2.25 -1.57 6.74
C LEU A 7 -2.61 -0.12 6.46
N ARG A 8 -3.89 0.26 6.57
CA ARG A 8 -4.33 1.65 6.46
C ARG A 8 -3.75 2.52 7.58
N GLU A 9 -3.69 1.99 8.80
CA GLU A 9 -3.09 2.69 9.93
C GLU A 9 -1.57 2.86 9.75
N VAL A 10 -0.90 1.84 9.20
CA VAL A 10 0.53 1.95 8.87
C VAL A 10 0.77 3.02 7.80
N ILE A 11 -0.07 3.03 6.77
CA ILE A 11 -0.01 4.02 5.68
C ILE A 11 -0.24 5.43 6.20
N SER A 12 -1.27 5.66 7.00
CA SER A 12 -1.61 7.00 7.51
C SER A 12 -0.49 7.61 8.37
N LEU A 13 0.25 6.78 9.09
CA LEU A 13 1.43 7.21 9.83
C LEU A 13 2.61 7.63 8.92
N LEU A 14 2.64 7.18 7.67
CA LEU A 14 3.70 7.47 6.69
C LEU A 14 3.30 8.51 5.64
N GLU A 15 2.02 8.88 5.58
CA GLU A 15 1.51 9.94 4.71
C GLU A 15 2.20 11.29 4.96
N HIS A 16 2.25 12.07 3.89
CA HIS A 16 2.78 13.43 3.81
C HIS A 16 2.02 14.19 2.72
N GLY A 17 1.67 15.46 2.99
CA GLY A 17 0.98 16.31 2.03
C GLY A 17 -0.53 16.07 1.93
N GLU A 18 -1.16 16.75 0.98
CA GLU A 18 -2.61 16.71 0.75
C GLU A 18 -2.99 15.60 -0.23
N TYR A 19 -4.22 15.10 -0.07
CA TYR A 19 -4.82 14.15 -1.00
C TYR A 19 -5.05 14.79 -2.36
N GLN A 20 -4.65 14.10 -3.42
CA GLN A 20 -4.87 14.50 -4.81
C GLN A 20 -5.48 13.35 -5.61
N ALA A 21 -6.00 13.63 -6.80
CA ALA A 21 -6.52 12.60 -7.70
C ALA A 21 -6.15 12.88 -9.15
N GLY A 22 -5.88 11.83 -9.91
CA GLY A 22 -5.50 11.90 -11.32
C GLY A 22 -5.79 10.60 -12.06
N TYR A 23 -5.48 10.57 -13.35
CA TYR A 23 -5.46 9.34 -14.14
C TYR A 23 -4.03 8.86 -14.34
N PHE A 24 -3.79 7.58 -14.09
CA PHE A 24 -2.45 6.99 -14.15
C PHE A 24 -2.48 5.62 -14.80
N ASP A 25 -1.38 5.26 -15.45
CA ASP A 25 -1.06 3.88 -15.78
C ASP A 25 -0.50 3.20 -14.53
N VAL A 26 -1.16 2.13 -14.06
CA VAL A 26 -0.84 1.46 -12.80
C VAL A 26 -0.24 0.09 -13.08
N PRO A 27 1.05 -0.16 -12.75
CA PRO A 27 1.63 -1.50 -12.81
C PRO A 27 0.85 -2.48 -11.95
N LEU A 28 0.60 -3.70 -12.44
CA LEU A 28 -0.10 -4.69 -11.61
C LEU A 28 0.68 -5.06 -10.35
N THR A 29 2.01 -5.02 -10.42
CA THR A 29 2.92 -5.30 -9.31
C THR A 29 2.82 -4.30 -8.16
N SER A 30 2.30 -3.10 -8.41
CA SER A 30 2.10 -2.08 -7.37
C SER A 30 0.81 -2.29 -6.56
N ILE A 31 -0.11 -3.14 -7.03
CA ILE A 31 -1.40 -3.43 -6.38
C ILE A 31 -1.18 -4.45 -5.27
N VAL A 32 -1.25 -3.99 -4.02
CA VAL A 32 -0.96 -4.80 -2.84
C VAL A 32 -2.18 -5.20 -2.02
N ALA A 33 -3.32 -4.52 -2.22
CA ALA A 33 -4.50 -4.71 -1.38
C ALA A 33 -5.84 -4.43 -2.08
N LEU A 34 -6.88 -5.01 -1.51
CA LEU A 34 -8.30 -4.78 -1.85
C LEU A 34 -8.99 -4.17 -0.62
N SER A 35 -9.99 -3.32 -0.83
CA SER A 35 -10.77 -2.77 0.29
C SER A 35 -11.65 -3.80 0.99
N HIS A 36 -12.00 -4.90 0.32
CA HIS A 36 -12.67 -6.04 0.94
C HIS A 36 -12.56 -7.30 0.07
N LYS A 37 -12.74 -8.48 0.70
CA LYS A 37 -12.70 -9.80 0.05
C LYS A 37 -14.00 -10.60 0.28
N ASN A 38 -15.15 -9.92 0.38
CA ASN A 38 -16.44 -10.52 0.76
C ASN A 38 -16.89 -11.69 -0.15
N PHE A 39 -16.40 -11.75 -1.39
CA PHE A 39 -16.65 -12.82 -2.35
C PHE A 39 -15.72 -14.03 -2.18
N ALA A 40 -14.62 -13.89 -1.44
CA ALA A 40 -13.64 -14.94 -1.19
C ALA A 40 -12.85 -14.67 0.11
N THR A 41 -13.51 -14.82 1.26
CA THR A 41 -12.98 -14.39 2.58
C THR A 41 -11.73 -15.14 3.02
N GLY A 42 -11.53 -16.38 2.56
CA GLY A 42 -10.35 -17.20 2.83
C GLY A 42 -9.20 -17.03 1.82
N ALA A 43 -9.38 -16.23 0.77
CA ALA A 43 -8.41 -16.17 -0.32
C ALA A 43 -7.13 -15.42 0.07
N THR A 44 -6.01 -16.11 -0.15
CA THR A 44 -4.65 -15.64 0.09
C THR A 44 -3.92 -15.25 -1.20
N THR A 45 -4.39 -15.73 -2.36
CA THR A 45 -3.82 -15.40 -3.68
C THR A 45 -4.81 -14.71 -4.61
N TRP A 46 -4.30 -14.03 -5.65
CA TRP A 46 -5.13 -13.44 -6.71
C TRP A 46 -5.97 -14.48 -7.47
N ARG A 47 -5.42 -15.70 -7.64
CA ARG A 47 -6.14 -16.80 -8.28
C ARG A 47 -7.31 -17.28 -7.43
N GLU A 48 -7.11 -17.49 -6.14
CA GLU A 48 -8.19 -17.86 -5.21
C GLU A 48 -9.27 -16.76 -5.10
N LEU A 49 -8.86 -15.49 -5.17
CA LEU A 49 -9.80 -14.37 -5.24
C LEU A 49 -10.64 -14.42 -6.52
N PHE A 50 -10.02 -14.77 -7.64
CA PHE A 50 -10.68 -14.89 -8.93
C PHE A 50 -11.70 -16.04 -8.96
N ASP A 51 -11.37 -17.17 -8.36
CA ASP A 51 -12.25 -18.35 -8.26
C ASP A 51 -13.56 -18.03 -7.50
N GLY A 52 -13.55 -17.03 -6.61
CA GLY A 52 -14.74 -16.56 -5.89
C GLY A 52 -15.59 -15.54 -6.63
N LEU A 53 -15.22 -15.10 -7.84
CA LEU A 53 -15.97 -14.09 -8.59
C LEU A 53 -17.24 -14.66 -9.22
N GLN A 54 -18.33 -13.90 -9.12
CA GLN A 54 -19.56 -14.16 -9.86
C GLN A 54 -19.61 -13.26 -11.10
N CYS A 55 -19.23 -13.82 -12.25
CA CYS A 55 -19.10 -13.10 -13.53
C CYS A 55 -20.25 -13.42 -14.51
N SER A 56 -21.48 -13.54 -14.02
CA SER A 56 -22.61 -14.10 -14.79
C SER A 56 -22.98 -13.33 -16.06
N ASP A 57 -22.68 -12.04 -16.15
CA ASP A 57 -22.96 -11.17 -17.30
C ASP A 57 -21.70 -10.63 -17.99
N TRP A 58 -20.54 -11.23 -17.73
CA TRP A 58 -19.28 -10.78 -18.30
C TRP A 58 -19.00 -11.51 -19.62
N ASP A 59 -18.69 -10.75 -20.65
CA ASP A 59 -18.32 -11.24 -21.97
C ASP A 59 -17.01 -10.59 -22.44
N GLU A 60 -16.69 -10.71 -23.73
CA GLU A 60 -15.48 -10.13 -24.34
C GLU A 60 -15.35 -8.61 -24.12
N ARG A 61 -16.46 -7.90 -23.84
CA ARG A 61 -16.41 -6.47 -23.51
C ARG A 61 -15.71 -6.22 -22.17
N ALA A 62 -15.81 -7.14 -21.21
CA ALA A 62 -15.07 -7.04 -19.95
C ALA A 62 -13.56 -7.16 -20.18
N LEU A 63 -13.13 -8.07 -21.05
CA LEU A 63 -11.72 -8.22 -21.43
C LEU A 63 -11.22 -6.98 -22.18
N THR A 64 -12.02 -6.50 -23.14
CA THR A 64 -11.75 -5.25 -23.87
C THR A 64 -11.63 -4.06 -22.91
N TYR A 65 -12.47 -3.98 -21.88
CA TYR A 65 -12.40 -2.96 -20.85
C TYR A 65 -11.06 -3.01 -20.10
N PHE A 66 -10.61 -4.18 -19.65
CA PHE A 66 -9.34 -4.33 -18.93
C PHE A 66 -8.13 -3.93 -19.78
N GLU A 67 -8.20 -4.16 -21.09
CA GLU A 67 -7.12 -3.80 -22.01
C GLU A 67 -7.17 -2.34 -22.46
N SER A 68 -8.31 -1.66 -22.31
CA SER A 68 -8.50 -0.27 -22.75
C SER A 68 -7.89 0.77 -21.79
N GLU A 69 -7.90 2.05 -22.21
CA GLU A 69 -7.73 3.16 -21.27
C GLU A 69 -9.03 3.32 -20.46
N ILE A 70 -9.02 2.94 -19.18
CA ILE A 70 -10.24 2.83 -18.37
C ILE A 70 -10.95 4.17 -18.21
N GLY A 71 -10.22 5.20 -17.80
CA GLY A 71 -10.74 6.57 -17.61
C GLY A 71 -12.00 6.60 -16.74
N ALA A 72 -13.00 7.35 -17.21
CA ALA A 72 -14.32 7.43 -16.58
C ALA A 72 -15.31 6.35 -17.06
N THR A 73 -14.83 5.34 -17.81
CA THR A 73 -15.69 4.34 -18.43
C THR A 73 -16.26 3.40 -17.37
N LEU A 74 -17.58 3.19 -17.43
CA LEU A 74 -18.24 2.21 -16.59
C LEU A 74 -17.90 0.80 -17.07
N PHE A 75 -17.76 -0.12 -16.11
CA PHE A 75 -17.53 -1.51 -16.44
C PHE A 75 -18.78 -2.12 -17.12
N PRO A 76 -18.63 -2.91 -18.18
CA PRO A 76 -19.76 -3.40 -18.98
C PRO A 76 -20.48 -4.58 -18.30
N SER A 77 -21.03 -4.35 -17.11
CA SER A 77 -21.91 -5.27 -16.37
C SER A 77 -23.08 -4.49 -15.80
N ALA A 78 -24.27 -5.10 -15.81
CA ALA A 78 -25.50 -4.52 -15.25
C ALA A 78 -25.40 -4.27 -13.74
N THR A 79 -24.53 -5.03 -13.06
CA THR A 79 -24.35 -4.92 -11.60
C THR A 79 -23.26 -3.93 -11.20
N ALA A 80 -22.42 -3.52 -12.14
CA ALA A 80 -21.29 -2.64 -11.85
C ALA A 80 -21.75 -1.20 -11.64
N ARG A 81 -21.53 -0.70 -10.42
CA ARG A 81 -21.77 0.69 -10.05
C ARG A 81 -20.43 1.43 -10.01
N ARG A 82 -20.39 2.64 -10.58
CA ARG A 82 -19.22 3.54 -10.61
C ARG A 82 -18.00 2.99 -11.38
N THR A 83 -16.99 3.83 -11.54
CA THR A 83 -15.70 3.55 -12.20
C THR A 83 -14.78 2.69 -11.34
N LEU A 84 -13.72 2.12 -11.93
CA LEU A 84 -12.62 1.54 -11.15
C LEU A 84 -11.84 2.68 -10.51
N ASP A 85 -11.76 2.69 -9.19
CA ASP A 85 -11.03 3.72 -8.44
C ASP A 85 -9.99 3.05 -7.55
N LEU A 86 -8.76 3.52 -7.65
CA LEU A 86 -7.63 3.06 -6.86
C LEU A 86 -7.12 4.17 -5.96
N SER A 87 -6.35 3.78 -4.95
CA SER A 87 -5.67 4.73 -4.10
C SER A 87 -4.21 4.34 -3.87
N ALA A 88 -3.31 5.28 -4.10
CA ALA A 88 -1.86 5.08 -4.04
C ALA A 88 -1.24 5.82 -2.85
N TYR A 89 -0.28 5.17 -2.21
CA TYR A 89 0.51 5.72 -1.12
C TYR A 89 1.97 5.43 -1.40
N GLY A 90 2.70 6.43 -1.91
CA GLY A 90 3.98 6.16 -2.56
C GLY A 90 3.77 5.16 -3.70
N GLY A 91 4.54 4.08 -3.70
CA GLY A 91 4.41 3.03 -4.71
C GLY A 91 3.26 2.03 -4.49
N ALA A 92 2.73 1.92 -3.28
CA ALA A 92 1.73 0.90 -2.96
C ALA A 92 0.31 1.33 -3.37
N VAL A 93 -0.41 0.46 -4.06
CA VAL A 93 -1.77 0.72 -4.54
C VAL A 93 -2.77 -0.23 -3.88
N HIS A 94 -3.90 0.32 -3.47
CA HIS A 94 -5.05 -0.45 -3.03
C HIS A 94 -6.30 -0.11 -3.83
N CYS A 95 -7.23 -1.06 -3.88
CA CYS A 95 -8.50 -0.88 -4.56
C CYS A 95 -9.53 -0.17 -3.67
N SER A 96 -9.95 1.02 -4.08
CA SER A 96 -10.96 1.82 -3.37
C SER A 96 -12.37 1.46 -3.85
N ASN A 97 -12.56 1.24 -5.16
CA ASN A 97 -13.80 0.76 -5.73
C ASN A 97 -13.54 -0.22 -6.88
N GLY A 98 -14.35 -1.28 -6.96
CA GLY A 98 -14.28 -2.25 -8.04
C GLY A 98 -13.44 -3.49 -7.77
N ASN A 99 -13.37 -3.99 -6.52
CA ASN A 99 -12.57 -5.17 -6.17
C ASN A 99 -12.75 -6.36 -7.14
N HIS A 100 -13.99 -6.71 -7.51
CA HIS A 100 -14.27 -7.83 -8.43
C HIS A 100 -13.61 -7.63 -9.81
N ARG A 101 -13.81 -6.44 -10.41
CA ARG A 101 -13.26 -6.11 -11.72
C ARG A 101 -11.74 -5.97 -11.68
N LEU A 102 -11.18 -5.50 -10.56
CA LEU A 102 -9.74 -5.43 -10.38
C LEU A 102 -9.10 -6.82 -10.30
N VAL A 103 -9.67 -7.74 -9.51
CA VAL A 103 -9.15 -9.12 -9.40
C VAL A 103 -9.11 -9.78 -10.77
N ALA A 104 -10.18 -9.67 -11.54
CA ALA A 104 -10.21 -10.21 -12.89
C ALA A 104 -9.23 -9.52 -13.84
N ALA A 105 -9.12 -8.19 -13.79
CA ALA A 105 -8.15 -7.45 -14.57
C ALA A 105 -6.72 -7.91 -14.26
N VAL A 106 -6.38 -8.06 -12.96
CA VAL A 106 -5.06 -8.53 -12.51
C VAL A 106 -4.77 -9.92 -13.08
N VAL A 107 -5.69 -10.88 -12.91
CA VAL A 107 -5.49 -12.25 -13.40
C VAL A 107 -5.38 -12.30 -14.92
N TRP A 108 -6.26 -11.60 -15.64
CA TRP A 108 -6.27 -11.58 -17.10
C TRP A 108 -5.00 -10.94 -17.68
N LEU A 109 -4.68 -9.72 -17.24
CA LEU A 109 -3.55 -8.96 -17.77
C LEU A 109 -2.22 -9.58 -17.35
N ALA A 110 -2.09 -10.13 -16.14
CA ALA A 110 -0.89 -10.86 -15.74
C ALA A 110 -0.69 -12.14 -16.57
N ALA A 111 -1.77 -12.88 -16.88
CA ALA A 111 -1.69 -14.06 -17.74
C ALA A 111 -1.27 -13.71 -19.18
N ARG A 112 -1.67 -12.52 -19.67
CA ARG A 112 -1.40 -12.08 -21.04
C ARG A 112 -0.06 -11.36 -21.22
N PHE A 113 0.34 -10.55 -20.25
CA PHE A 113 1.49 -9.63 -20.35
C PHE A 113 2.57 -9.86 -19.29
N GLY A 114 2.34 -10.75 -18.32
CA GLY A 114 3.31 -11.04 -17.25
C GLY A 114 3.58 -9.82 -16.36
N ASP A 115 4.83 -9.68 -15.93
CA ASP A 115 5.25 -8.66 -14.97
C ASP A 115 5.22 -7.22 -15.52
N THR A 116 5.07 -7.05 -16.85
CA THR A 116 4.96 -5.73 -17.48
C THR A 116 3.51 -5.26 -17.64
N ALA A 117 2.55 -6.05 -17.13
CA ALA A 117 1.14 -5.72 -17.19
C ALA A 117 0.82 -4.41 -16.45
N VAL A 118 0.05 -3.55 -17.12
CA VAL A 118 -0.40 -2.26 -16.60
C VAL A 118 -1.90 -2.11 -16.81
N LEU A 119 -2.59 -1.53 -15.82
CA LEU A 119 -3.92 -0.96 -16.01
C LEU A 119 -3.78 0.47 -16.51
N ARG A 120 -4.37 0.79 -17.66
CA ARG A 120 -4.16 2.09 -18.29
C ARG A 120 -5.21 3.11 -17.90
N LYS A 121 -4.78 4.36 -17.66
CA LYS A 121 -5.64 5.51 -17.35
C LYS A 121 -6.66 5.24 -16.24
N VAL A 122 -6.26 4.69 -15.12
CA VAL A 122 -7.15 4.44 -13.98
C VAL A 122 -7.26 5.69 -13.11
N ARG A 123 -8.45 5.98 -12.56
CA ARG A 123 -8.60 7.02 -11.54
C ARG A 123 -7.85 6.57 -10.28
N VAL A 124 -6.83 7.32 -9.89
CA VAL A 124 -6.05 7.07 -8.66
C VAL A 124 -6.11 8.29 -7.77
N GLY A 125 -6.63 8.12 -6.56
CA GLY A 125 -6.43 9.06 -5.46
C GLY A 125 -5.08 8.81 -4.80
N TYR A 126 -4.25 9.81 -4.55
CA TYR A 126 -2.93 9.58 -3.99
C TYR A 126 -2.57 10.61 -2.93
N THR A 127 -1.79 10.16 -1.96
CA THR A 127 -1.11 11.00 -0.98
C THR A 127 0.38 10.67 -1.06
N THR A 128 1.23 11.69 -1.03
CA THR A 128 2.68 11.44 -1.01
C THR A 128 3.09 10.80 0.32
N THR A 129 4.20 10.08 0.34
CA THR A 129 4.73 9.49 1.58
C THR A 129 5.99 10.22 2.02
N HIS A 130 6.29 10.16 3.32
CA HIS A 130 7.52 10.74 3.86
C HIS A 130 8.73 9.90 3.40
N ARG A 131 9.32 10.26 2.25
CA ARG A 131 10.33 9.46 1.54
C ARG A 131 11.51 9.01 2.42
N PRO A 132 12.12 9.85 3.29
CA PRO A 132 13.19 9.37 4.16
C PRO A 132 12.74 8.26 5.12
N ALA A 133 11.49 8.31 5.59
CA ALA A 133 10.95 7.31 6.50
C ALA A 133 10.67 6.00 5.75
N VAL A 134 10.04 6.08 4.59
CA VAL A 134 9.80 4.91 3.73
C VAL A 134 11.12 4.25 3.32
N ALA A 135 12.13 5.03 2.93
CA ALA A 135 13.45 4.52 2.59
C ALA A 135 14.14 3.81 3.78
N LEU A 136 14.07 4.39 4.99
CA LEU A 136 14.57 3.75 6.21
C LEU A 136 13.88 2.38 6.44
N ILE A 137 12.56 2.34 6.36
CA ILE A 137 11.75 1.15 6.60
C ILE A 137 12.08 0.07 5.55
N ALA A 138 12.04 0.42 4.26
CA ALA A 138 12.32 -0.51 3.17
C ALA A 138 13.74 -1.07 3.24
N ASN A 139 14.74 -0.24 3.53
CA ASN A 139 16.12 -0.70 3.69
C ASN A 139 16.29 -1.59 4.92
N ALA A 140 15.63 -1.29 6.04
CA ALA A 140 15.67 -2.15 7.22
C ALA A 140 15.07 -3.54 6.93
N VAL A 141 13.89 -3.58 6.30
CA VAL A 141 13.21 -4.82 5.91
C VAL A 141 14.04 -5.64 4.91
N ARG A 142 14.62 -5.01 3.88
CA ARG A 142 15.50 -5.69 2.92
C ARG A 142 16.74 -6.31 3.57
N ASN A 143 17.20 -5.72 4.67
CA ASN A 143 18.30 -6.24 5.49
C ASN A 143 17.83 -7.26 6.55
N GLY A 144 16.61 -7.79 6.43
CA GLY A 144 16.07 -8.82 7.34
C GLY A 144 15.72 -8.30 8.74
N LYS A 145 15.61 -6.98 8.93
CA LYS A 145 15.22 -6.39 10.22
C LYS A 145 13.71 -6.31 10.34
N ARG A 146 13.20 -6.44 11.56
CA ARG A 146 11.79 -6.16 11.88
C ARG A 146 11.62 -4.64 12.03
N VAL A 147 10.54 -4.11 11.48
CA VAL A 147 10.18 -2.70 11.64
C VAL A 147 8.79 -2.60 12.24
N ASP A 148 8.67 -1.83 13.31
CA ASP A 148 7.38 -1.48 13.92
C ASP A 148 7.23 0.05 13.92
N ILE A 149 6.00 0.53 13.82
CA ILE A 149 5.69 1.97 13.89
C ILE A 149 4.59 2.24 14.90
N ALA A 150 4.63 3.42 15.51
CA ALA A 150 3.64 3.87 16.47
C ALA A 150 3.39 5.37 16.32
N SER A 151 2.15 5.79 16.60
CA SER A 151 1.83 7.21 16.74
C SER A 151 2.39 7.75 18.06
N VAL A 152 3.03 8.93 18.05
CA VAL A 152 3.51 9.61 19.25
C VAL A 152 3.30 11.12 19.14
N GLY A 153 2.33 11.64 19.90
CA GLY A 153 1.93 13.05 19.80
C GLY A 153 1.53 13.42 18.37
N ALA A 154 2.21 14.39 17.78
CA ALA A 154 2.01 14.80 16.39
C ALA A 154 2.93 14.09 15.37
N GLY A 155 3.70 13.09 15.80
CA GLY A 155 4.68 12.38 14.97
C GLY A 155 4.48 10.87 14.96
N THR A 156 5.43 10.19 14.32
CA THR A 156 5.47 8.73 14.21
C THR A 156 6.82 8.24 14.70
N LEU A 157 6.82 7.32 15.67
CA LEU A 157 8.01 6.62 16.11
C LEU A 157 8.17 5.35 15.27
N ILE A 158 9.37 5.13 14.76
CA ILE A 158 9.75 3.97 13.97
C ILE A 158 10.81 3.22 14.76
N ARG A 159 10.55 1.94 15.03
CA ARG A 159 11.46 1.01 15.70
C ARG A 159 12.02 0.05 14.67
N VAL A 160 13.34 0.02 14.52
CA VAL A 160 14.06 -0.93 13.68
C VAL A 160 14.77 -1.93 14.58
N SER A 161 14.26 -3.15 14.65
CA SER A 161 14.76 -4.21 15.55
C SER A 161 15.65 -5.21 14.80
N GLY A 162 16.84 -5.41 15.34
CA GLY A 162 17.74 -6.53 15.03
C GLY A 162 17.69 -7.62 16.11
N PRO A 163 18.59 -8.61 16.07
CA PRO A 163 18.60 -9.73 17.02
C PRO A 163 18.77 -9.33 18.49
N HIS A 164 19.48 -8.23 18.76
CA HIS A 164 19.87 -7.83 20.12
C HIS A 164 19.71 -6.34 20.41
N THR A 165 19.31 -5.55 19.42
CA THR A 165 19.22 -4.09 19.53
C THR A 165 18.01 -3.58 18.76
N ALA A 166 17.49 -2.44 19.19
CA ALA A 166 16.48 -1.70 18.47
C ALA A 166 16.93 -0.24 18.37
N ASP A 167 16.88 0.30 17.15
CA ASP A 167 17.13 1.72 16.87
C ASP A 167 15.80 2.42 16.65
N PHE A 168 15.67 3.64 17.16
CA PHE A 168 14.43 4.40 17.12
C PHE A 168 14.62 5.66 16.28
N TRP A 169 13.60 5.99 15.50
CA TRP A 169 13.57 7.16 14.66
C TRP A 169 12.23 7.87 14.84
N LEU A 170 12.27 9.19 14.95
CA LEU A 170 11.08 10.02 15.02
C LEU A 170 10.87 10.71 13.67
N LYS A 171 9.76 10.37 13.02
CA LYS A 171 9.19 11.11 11.90
C LYS A 171 8.32 12.24 12.45
N THR A 172 8.59 13.46 12.00
CA THR A 172 7.66 14.60 12.06
C THR A 172 7.17 14.90 10.64
N THR A 173 6.42 15.99 10.44
CA THR A 173 5.90 16.35 9.10
C THR A 173 6.99 16.37 8.02
N ASP A 174 8.13 17.01 8.29
CA ASP A 174 9.15 17.27 7.28
C ASP A 174 10.51 16.60 7.56
N ASN A 175 10.65 15.93 8.71
CA ASN A 175 11.95 15.46 9.17
C ASN A 175 11.88 14.04 9.72
N LEU A 176 12.99 13.32 9.52
CA LEU A 176 13.26 12.05 10.17
C LEU A 176 14.57 12.18 10.94
N ARG A 177 14.54 11.92 12.25
CA ARG A 177 15.74 12.01 13.10
C ARG A 177 15.86 10.79 14.02
N PRO A 178 17.10 10.39 14.36
CA PRO A 178 17.31 9.40 15.41
C PRO A 178 16.64 9.85 16.71
N TYR A 179 15.94 8.93 17.37
CA TYR A 179 15.33 9.15 18.67
C TYR A 179 16.14 8.42 19.74
N PRO A 180 17.02 9.13 20.48
CA PRO A 180 17.87 8.48 21.47
C PRO A 180 17.03 8.04 22.66
N VAL A 181 16.95 6.73 22.89
CA VAL A 181 16.33 6.20 24.11
C VAL A 181 17.39 6.12 25.20
N ARG A 182 17.08 6.67 26.40
CA ARG A 182 18.00 6.63 27.54
C ARG A 182 18.33 5.17 27.86
N ARG A 183 19.62 4.82 27.81
CA ARG A 183 20.13 3.46 28.04
C ARG A 183 20.44 3.25 29.52
N GLY A 184 19.43 3.11 30.37
CA GLY A 184 19.64 2.62 31.73
C GLY A 184 20.02 1.14 31.73
N LEU A 185 20.95 0.71 32.59
CA LEU A 185 21.38 -0.70 32.72
C LEU A 185 20.21 -1.68 32.90
N ALA A 186 19.18 -1.29 33.67
CA ALA A 186 17.99 -2.09 33.90
C ALA A 186 17.08 -2.22 32.67
N GLU A 187 16.98 -1.18 31.84
CA GLU A 187 16.25 -1.24 30.57
C GLU A 187 17.04 -2.02 29.51
N TRP A 188 18.37 -1.89 29.48
CA TRP A 188 19.23 -2.70 28.63
C TRP A 188 19.07 -4.20 28.92
N TYR A 189 19.04 -4.58 30.21
CA TYR A 189 18.85 -5.97 30.62
C TYR A 189 17.44 -6.49 30.28
N ARG A 190 16.40 -5.65 30.42
CA ARG A 190 15.02 -5.97 29.99
C ARG A 190 14.92 -6.20 28.49
N ARG A 191 15.50 -5.32 27.67
CA ARG A 191 15.50 -5.41 26.20
C ARG A 191 16.26 -6.64 25.69
N ARG A 192 17.36 -7.01 26.36
CA ARG A 192 18.13 -8.21 26.00
C ARG A 192 17.36 -9.51 26.22
N LYS A 193 16.50 -9.55 27.24
CA LYS A 193 15.65 -10.72 27.53
C LYS A 193 14.31 -10.73 26.79
N ASN A 194 13.77 -9.57 26.44
CA ASN A 194 12.47 -9.47 25.79
C ASN A 194 12.44 -8.30 24.77
N PRO A 195 13.09 -8.43 23.60
CA PRO A 195 13.15 -7.36 22.59
C PRO A 195 11.79 -7.04 21.95
N ALA A 196 10.77 -7.85 22.24
CA ALA A 196 9.41 -7.73 21.71
C ALA A 196 8.40 -7.21 22.75
N HIS A 197 8.82 -6.58 23.85
CA HIS A 197 7.85 -6.01 24.78
C HIS A 197 7.12 -4.83 24.12
N ASP A 198 5.90 -5.11 23.67
CA ASP A 198 5.02 -4.20 22.93
C ASP A 198 4.55 -3.00 23.76
N GLU A 199 4.87 -2.93 25.06
CA GLU A 199 4.57 -1.79 25.94
C GLU A 199 5.72 -0.78 26.04
N GLU A 200 6.73 -0.86 25.17
CA GLU A 200 7.78 0.16 25.12
C GLU A 200 7.13 1.53 24.82
N PHE A 201 7.24 2.45 25.78
CA PHE A 201 6.59 3.77 25.81
C PHE A 201 5.06 3.78 26.01
N GLY A 202 4.42 2.64 26.31
CA GLY A 202 2.96 2.56 26.42
C GLY A 202 2.24 2.87 25.10
N LEU A 203 2.92 2.65 23.97
CA LEU A 203 2.41 2.93 22.63
C LEU A 203 1.85 1.67 21.98
N ARG A 204 0.85 1.83 21.12
CA ARG A 204 0.39 0.75 20.23
C ARG A 204 1.34 0.66 19.03
N TRP A 205 2.16 -0.39 19.01
CA TRP A 205 3.08 -0.68 17.91
C TRP A 205 2.39 -1.52 16.83
N LEU A 206 2.57 -1.11 15.57
CA LEU A 206 2.13 -1.84 14.39
C LEU A 206 3.34 -2.38 13.65
N ALA A 207 3.39 -3.69 13.46
CA ALA A 207 4.42 -4.30 12.63
C ALA A 207 4.20 -3.91 11.17
N VAL A 208 5.22 -3.37 10.51
CA VAL A 208 5.17 -3.05 9.08
C VAL A 208 5.41 -4.35 8.29
N PRO A 209 4.45 -4.83 7.50
CA PRO A 209 4.65 -6.03 6.70
C PRO A 209 5.78 -5.82 5.67
N PRO A 210 6.69 -6.79 5.48
CA PRO A 210 7.80 -6.65 4.54
C PRO A 210 7.39 -6.28 3.11
N PHE A 211 6.32 -6.92 2.61
CA PHE A 211 5.81 -6.65 1.26
C PHE A 211 5.32 -5.20 1.11
N LEU A 212 4.67 -4.66 2.15
CA LEU A 212 4.16 -3.28 2.15
C LEU A 212 5.33 -2.29 2.17
N ALA A 213 6.34 -2.52 3.00
CA ALA A 213 7.52 -1.67 3.07
C ALA A 213 8.22 -1.54 1.70
N VAL A 214 8.34 -2.64 0.98
CA VAL A 214 8.93 -2.66 -0.36
C VAL A 214 8.03 -1.94 -1.37
N ALA A 215 6.73 -2.22 -1.36
CA ALA A 215 5.78 -1.59 -2.28
C ALA A 215 5.65 -0.07 -2.06
N LEU A 216 5.62 0.40 -0.81
CA LEU A 216 5.59 1.84 -0.49
C LEU A 216 6.80 2.58 -1.09
N ALA A 217 7.97 1.93 -1.10
CA ALA A 217 9.22 2.50 -1.58
C ALA A 217 9.40 2.43 -3.10
N ASP A 218 8.59 1.62 -3.80
CA ASP A 218 8.63 1.45 -5.25
C ASP A 218 7.74 2.50 -5.94
N ASP A 219 8.02 3.78 -5.68
CA ASP A 219 7.18 4.93 -6.08
C ASP A 219 7.53 5.54 -7.43
N ASP A 220 8.48 4.95 -8.16
CA ASP A 220 8.98 5.50 -9.43
C ASP A 220 7.87 5.58 -10.48
N TRP A 221 6.99 4.58 -10.59
CA TRP A 221 5.87 4.57 -11.55
C TRP A 221 4.91 5.76 -11.35
N LEU A 222 4.70 6.17 -10.10
CA LEU A 222 3.83 7.30 -9.76
C LEU A 222 4.57 8.61 -10.03
N ARG A 223 5.81 8.72 -9.55
CA ARG A 223 6.63 9.92 -9.70
C ARG A 223 6.89 10.29 -11.15
N GLU A 224 7.23 9.32 -11.99
CA GLU A 224 7.46 9.57 -13.41
C GLU A 224 6.23 10.17 -14.09
N GLN A 225 5.04 9.70 -13.73
CA GLN A 225 3.78 10.22 -14.28
C GLN A 225 3.34 11.54 -13.66
N LEU A 226 3.79 11.87 -12.44
CA LEU A 226 3.60 13.20 -11.86
C LEU A 226 4.53 14.23 -12.51
N ASP A 227 5.80 13.86 -12.74
CA ASP A 227 6.79 14.73 -13.38
C ASP A 227 6.49 14.90 -14.88
N ARG A 228 5.91 13.89 -15.52
CA ARG A 228 5.53 13.90 -16.95
C ARG A 228 4.13 13.34 -17.15
N PRO A 229 3.08 14.14 -16.87
CA PRO A 229 1.70 13.67 -16.97
C PRO A 229 1.33 13.26 -18.39
N ARG A 230 0.99 11.98 -18.56
CA ARG A 230 0.41 11.46 -19.80
C ARG A 230 -1.04 11.91 -19.98
N TYR A 231 -1.78 12.00 -18.88
CA TYR A 231 -3.19 12.34 -18.85
C TYR A 231 -3.39 13.68 -18.15
N THR A 232 -3.87 14.69 -18.89
CA THR A 232 -4.04 16.05 -18.39
C THR A 232 -5.46 16.35 -17.91
N ASN A 233 -6.41 15.48 -18.22
CA ASN A 233 -7.78 15.58 -17.73
C ASN A 233 -7.85 15.16 -16.26
N GLN A 234 -8.57 15.91 -15.43
CA GLN A 234 -8.82 15.51 -14.04
C GLN A 234 -10.06 14.61 -13.93
N PRO A 235 -10.07 13.63 -13.01
CA PRO A 235 -11.29 12.87 -12.72
C PRO A 235 -12.35 13.80 -12.10
N ALA A 236 -13.61 13.66 -12.53
CA ALA A 236 -14.72 14.34 -11.88
C ALA A 236 -14.85 13.84 -10.43
N PHE A 237 -15.02 14.77 -9.48
CA PHE A 237 -15.16 14.44 -8.05
C PHE A 237 -16.47 13.72 -7.78
#